data_AF-A0ABD3Q1W6-F1
#
_entry.id   AF-A0ABD3Q1W6-F1
#
_cell.length_a   1.000
_cell.length_b   1.000
_cell.length_c   1.000
_cell.angle_alpha   90.00
_cell.angle_beta   90.00
_cell.angle_gamma   90.00
#
_symmetry.space_group_name_H-M   'P 1'
#
loop_
_entity.id
_entity.type
_entity.pdbx_description
1 polymer ?
#
loop_
_entity_poly.entity_id
_entity_poly.type
_entity_poly.pdbx_seq_one_letter_code
_entity_poly.pdbx_strand_id
1 'polypeptide(L)'
;MTATTTTSNKPSQPKLSRFLLARHGETNYNKEHRIQGTLDDGMFLNYDGIAQASTLGMYVAGRQLVSPTKDVDVSPDNDAGGSDRSSIESPMTRTYCSPMQRCRQTYAANWNIFKSEPTELRLNDGTFAPVLDCWERGMANWEKIRSDSMNEDAQLVFIMCDGAIGQAMLLNSLVMDIELYGKSKRFAFDNCDCFEI
;
A
#
# COMPACT_ATOMS: atom_id res chain seq x y z
N MET A 1 48.68 -23.56 -22.72
CA MET A 1 47.25 -23.47 -23.07
C MET A 1 46.51 -23.01 -21.84
N THR A 2 46.23 -21.72 -21.75
CA THR A 2 45.49 -21.09 -20.65
C THR A 2 44.00 -21.17 -20.96
N ALA A 3 43.24 -21.89 -20.13
CA ALA A 3 41.80 -22.02 -20.25
C ALA A 3 41.13 -20.72 -19.80
N THR A 4 40.50 -20.02 -20.74
CA THR A 4 39.73 -18.81 -20.47
C THR A 4 38.35 -19.21 -19.94
N THR A 5 38.15 -19.11 -18.64
CA THR A 5 36.84 -19.34 -18.00
C THR A 5 35.88 -18.25 -18.46
N THR A 6 34.98 -18.59 -19.37
CA THR A 6 33.94 -17.67 -19.87
C THR A 6 32.83 -17.62 -18.82
N THR A 7 32.83 -16.61 -17.96
CA THR A 7 31.71 -16.34 -17.06
C THR A 7 30.50 -15.96 -17.89
N SER A 8 29.56 -16.88 -18.03
CA SER A 8 28.24 -16.64 -18.61
C SER A 8 27.52 -15.56 -17.81
N ASN A 9 27.55 -14.33 -18.32
CA ASN A 9 26.84 -13.20 -17.72
C ASN A 9 25.37 -13.30 -18.16
N LYS A 10 24.62 -14.24 -17.56
CA LYS A 10 23.18 -14.33 -17.77
C LYS A 10 22.55 -13.05 -17.18
N PRO A 11 21.81 -12.25 -17.95
CA PRO A 11 21.14 -11.08 -17.39
C PRO A 11 20.27 -11.53 -16.22
N SER A 12 20.46 -10.92 -15.05
CA SER A 12 19.66 -11.22 -13.86
C SER A 12 18.20 -11.01 -14.21
N GLN A 13 17.36 -12.02 -14.00
CA GLN A 13 15.93 -11.91 -14.21
C GLN A 13 15.39 -10.71 -13.40
N PRO A 14 14.46 -9.91 -13.95
CA PRO A 14 13.84 -8.84 -13.19
C PRO A 14 13.17 -9.46 -11.97
N LYS A 15 13.60 -9.03 -10.79
CA LYS A 15 13.05 -9.56 -9.55
C LYS A 15 11.66 -8.96 -9.34
N LEU A 16 10.71 -9.84 -9.08
CA LEU A 16 9.32 -9.46 -8.84
C LEU A 16 9.16 -9.17 -7.34
N SER A 17 8.66 -7.97 -7.03
CA SER A 17 8.25 -7.58 -5.69
C SER A 17 6.73 -7.71 -5.58
N ARG A 18 6.23 -8.23 -4.45
CA ARG A 18 4.81 -8.20 -4.11
C ARG A 18 4.51 -6.98 -3.26
N PHE A 19 3.43 -6.28 -3.55
CA PHE A 19 3.02 -5.10 -2.78
C PHE A 19 1.69 -5.35 -2.09
N LEU A 20 1.64 -5.12 -0.78
CA LEU A 20 0.41 -5.12 0.01
C LEU A 20 0.04 -3.67 0.32
N LEU A 21 -0.91 -3.14 -0.45
CA LEU A 21 -1.42 -1.79 -0.31
C LEU A 21 -2.68 -1.78 0.54
N ALA A 22 -2.60 -1.19 1.74
CA ALA A 22 -3.68 -1.20 2.72
C ALA A 22 -4.07 0.20 3.22
N ARG A 23 -5.36 0.34 3.57
CA ARG A 23 -5.90 1.53 4.23
C ARG A 23 -5.90 1.37 5.75
N HIS A 24 -5.72 2.48 6.48
CA HIS A 24 -5.93 2.49 7.93
C HIS A 24 -7.39 2.14 8.32
N GLY A 25 -7.58 1.71 9.57
CA GLY A 25 -8.91 1.39 10.13
C GLY A 25 -9.81 2.63 10.30
N GLU A 26 -11.10 2.42 10.55
CA GLU A 26 -12.08 3.49 10.72
C GLU A 26 -11.68 4.49 11.82
N THR A 27 -11.69 5.78 11.48
CA THR A 27 -11.51 6.88 12.44
C THR A 27 -12.84 7.50 12.83
N ASN A 28 -12.86 8.29 13.90
CA ASN A 28 -13.98 9.18 14.22
C ASN A 28 -14.36 10.10 13.04
N TYR A 29 -13.40 10.58 12.25
CA TYR A 29 -13.69 11.43 11.08
C TYR A 29 -14.30 10.66 9.91
N ASN A 30 -13.91 9.40 9.72
CA ASN A 30 -14.56 8.53 8.72
C ASN A 30 -16.05 8.33 9.08
N LYS A 31 -16.34 8.09 10.35
CA LYS A 31 -17.71 7.94 10.88
C LYS A 31 -18.57 9.19 10.66
N GLU A 32 -17.96 10.36 10.82
CA GLU A 32 -18.60 11.67 10.62
C GLU A 32 -18.66 12.11 9.14
N HIS A 33 -18.16 11.29 8.20
CA HIS A 33 -18.03 11.63 6.78
C HIS A 33 -17.31 12.98 6.54
N ARG A 34 -16.27 13.25 7.33
CA ARG A 34 -15.43 14.43 7.19
C ARG A 34 -14.27 14.14 6.26
N ILE A 35 -13.97 15.06 5.34
CA ILE A 35 -12.74 14.97 4.57
C ILE A 35 -11.56 15.20 5.51
N GLN A 36 -10.70 14.19 5.58
CA GLN A 36 -9.44 14.23 6.30
C GLN A 36 -8.46 15.10 5.49
N GLY A 37 -8.21 16.31 5.98
CA GLY A 37 -6.96 17.02 5.68
C GLY A 37 -5.84 16.46 6.56
N THR A 38 -4.77 17.21 6.81
CA THR A 38 -3.69 16.77 7.71
C THR A 38 -3.89 17.20 9.15
N LEU A 39 -5.15 17.31 9.58
CA LEU A 39 -5.48 17.64 10.96
C LEU A 39 -5.56 16.31 11.73
N ASP A 40 -4.45 15.96 12.37
CA ASP A 40 -4.37 14.83 13.32
C ASP A 40 -4.98 15.20 14.70
N ASP A 41 -5.21 16.50 14.95
CA ASP A 41 -5.76 16.96 16.22
C ASP A 41 -7.19 16.42 16.41
N GLY A 42 -7.30 15.46 17.31
CA GLY A 42 -8.55 14.79 17.65
C GLY A 42 -8.96 13.66 16.69
N MET A 43 -8.12 13.29 15.71
CA MET A 43 -8.35 12.10 14.88
C MET A 43 -7.79 10.86 15.57
N PHE A 44 -8.63 9.82 15.73
CA PHE A 44 -8.20 8.54 16.30
C PHE A 44 -8.98 7.39 15.67
N LEU A 45 -8.38 6.20 15.66
CA LEU A 45 -9.08 4.96 15.35
C LEU A 45 -10.17 4.75 16.39
N ASN A 46 -11.40 4.52 15.94
CA ASN A 46 -12.48 4.13 16.84
C ASN A 46 -12.40 2.61 17.13
N TYR A 47 -13.34 2.09 17.94
CA TYR A 47 -13.35 0.67 18.29
C TYR A 47 -13.42 -0.26 17.06
N ASP A 48 -14.21 0.12 16.05
CA ASP A 48 -14.33 -0.63 14.80
C ASP A 48 -12.98 -0.60 14.05
N GLY A 49 -12.34 0.57 13.96
CA GLY A 49 -11.04 0.75 13.33
C GLY A 49 -9.90 -0.03 13.99
N ILE A 50 -9.91 -0.15 15.32
CA ILE A 50 -8.94 -0.96 16.06
C ILE A 50 -9.14 -2.45 15.74
N ALA A 51 -10.38 -2.94 15.73
CA ALA A 51 -10.69 -4.33 15.40
C ALA A 51 -10.33 -4.67 13.94
N GLN A 52 -10.62 -3.76 13.02
CA GLN A 52 -10.22 -3.84 11.61
C GLN A 52 -8.70 -3.94 11.46
N ALA A 53 -7.96 -3.05 12.12
CA ALA A 53 -6.49 -3.03 12.07
C ALA A 53 -5.88 -4.32 12.64
N SER A 54 -6.45 -4.87 13.72
CA SER A 54 -6.04 -6.17 14.27
C SER A 54 -6.21 -7.30 13.25
N THR A 55 -7.35 -7.34 12.55
CA THR A 55 -7.64 -8.36 11.54
C THR A 55 -6.71 -8.25 10.35
N LEU A 56 -6.48 -7.03 9.85
CA LEU A 56 -5.53 -6.75 8.78
C LEU A 56 -4.10 -7.16 9.17
N GLY A 57 -3.68 -6.89 10.41
CA GLY A 57 -2.38 -7.30 10.93
C GLY A 57 -2.18 -8.82 10.88
N MET A 58 -3.20 -9.59 11.28
CA MET A 58 -3.16 -11.06 11.17
C MET A 58 -3.05 -11.53 9.72
N TYR A 59 -3.78 -10.90 8.80
CA TYR A 59 -3.75 -11.23 7.37
C TYR A 59 -2.38 -10.96 6.73
N VAL A 60 -1.76 -9.81 7.04
CA VAL A 60 -0.44 -9.43 6.55
C VAL A 60 0.64 -10.36 7.10
N ALA A 61 0.59 -10.66 8.40
CA ALA A 61 1.52 -11.60 9.04
C ALA A 61 1.49 -12.98 8.37
N GLY A 62 0.30 -13.47 7.99
CA GLY A 62 0.15 -14.73 7.26
C GLY A 62 0.84 -14.76 5.89
N ARG A 63 0.90 -13.62 5.18
CA ARG A 63 1.58 -13.49 3.87
C ARG A 63 3.08 -13.38 3.96
N GLN A 64 3.55 -12.79 5.06
CA GLN A 64 4.96 -12.64 5.35
C GLN A 64 5.67 -14.00 5.48
N LEU A 65 4.95 -15.02 5.96
CA LEU A 65 5.46 -16.38 6.13
C LEU A 65 5.61 -17.15 4.80
N VAL A 66 5.01 -16.68 3.70
CA VAL A 66 5.09 -17.31 2.37
C VAL A 66 6.21 -16.66 1.56
N SER A 67 7.46 -16.73 2.05
CA SER A 67 8.60 -16.47 1.17
C SER A 67 8.68 -17.62 0.15
N PRO A 68 8.95 -17.35 -1.15
CA PRO A 68 9.24 -18.39 -2.12
C PRO A 68 10.65 -18.95 -1.86
N THR A 69 10.87 -19.55 -0.70
CA THR A 69 12.03 -20.42 -0.53
C THR A 69 11.72 -21.69 -1.31
N LYS A 70 12.34 -21.76 -2.50
CA LYS A 70 12.80 -22.95 -3.23
C LYS A 70 12.01 -24.22 -2.92
N ASP A 71 11.33 -24.77 -3.93
CA ASP A 71 11.02 -26.20 -4.08
C ASP A 71 11.42 -27.04 -2.85
N VAL A 72 10.61 -26.98 -1.80
CA VAL A 72 10.75 -27.92 -0.69
C VAL A 72 10.12 -29.19 -1.23
N ASP A 73 10.97 -29.99 -1.87
CA ASP A 73 10.71 -31.40 -2.09
C ASP A 73 10.39 -32.01 -0.72
N VAL A 74 9.09 -32.19 -0.44
CA VAL A 74 8.62 -32.87 0.75
C VAL A 74 8.78 -34.36 0.50
N SER A 75 10.04 -34.82 0.53
CA SER A 75 10.33 -36.22 0.78
C SER A 75 10.09 -36.48 2.28
N PRO A 76 9.23 -37.44 2.64
CA PRO A 76 8.86 -37.66 4.03
C PRO A 76 9.81 -38.68 4.65
N ASP A 77 10.97 -38.28 5.15
CA ASP A 77 11.77 -39.16 6.01
C ASP A 77 12.69 -38.39 6.98
N ASN A 78 12.36 -38.52 8.27
CA ASN A 78 13.21 -38.60 9.47
C ASN A 78 14.45 -37.69 9.58
N ASP A 79 14.46 -36.78 10.56
CA ASP A 79 15.29 -37.00 11.75
C ASP A 79 15.07 -35.97 12.87
N ALA A 80 15.17 -36.48 14.09
CA ALA A 80 15.09 -35.75 15.34
C ALA A 80 16.36 -34.91 15.60
N GLY A 81 16.21 -33.70 16.11
CA GLY A 81 17.33 -32.93 16.65
C GLY A 81 16.96 -31.47 16.88
N GLY A 82 16.89 -31.06 18.15
CA GLY A 82 16.61 -29.68 18.49
C GLY A 82 17.72 -28.72 18.05
N SER A 83 17.36 -27.53 17.62
CA SER A 83 18.12 -26.32 17.93
C SER A 83 17.24 -25.09 17.78
N ASP A 84 17.43 -24.19 18.73
CA ASP A 84 17.49 -22.75 18.52
C ASP A 84 16.35 -22.10 17.73
N ARG A 85 15.43 -21.46 18.46
CA ARG A 85 14.52 -20.43 17.92
C ARG A 85 15.32 -19.16 17.62
N SER A 86 16.31 -19.27 16.74
CA SER A 86 17.03 -18.12 16.21
C SER A 86 16.02 -17.23 15.49
N SER A 87 15.72 -16.09 16.11
CA SER A 87 15.31 -14.84 15.48
C SER A 87 14.73 -15.00 14.08
N ILE A 88 13.41 -15.10 14.00
CA ILE A 88 12.67 -14.85 12.76
C ILE A 88 13.01 -13.41 12.36
N GLU A 89 13.99 -13.24 11.47
CA GLU A 89 14.17 -12.01 10.72
C GLU A 89 12.86 -11.79 9.96
N SER A 90 12.09 -10.82 10.46
CA SER A 90 10.75 -10.48 9.99
C SER A 90 10.78 -10.21 8.48
N PRO A 91 10.13 -11.03 7.62
CA PRO A 91 10.21 -10.89 6.15
C PRO A 91 9.46 -9.66 5.57
N MET A 92 9.29 -8.58 6.33
CA MET A 92 8.76 -7.31 5.81
C MET A 92 9.98 -6.49 5.42
N THR A 93 10.40 -6.63 4.16
CA THR A 93 11.62 -5.96 3.69
C THR A 93 11.48 -4.44 3.78
N ARG A 94 10.26 -3.90 3.64
CA ARG A 94 9.99 -2.47 3.87
C ARG A 94 8.53 -2.15 4.20
N THR A 95 8.34 -1.17 5.09
CA THR A 95 7.03 -0.57 5.39
C THR A 95 7.02 0.87 4.91
N TYR A 96 5.98 1.26 4.18
CA TYR A 96 5.69 2.65 3.87
C TYR A 96 4.45 3.09 4.62
N CYS A 97 4.55 4.22 5.32
CA CYS A 97 3.39 5.00 5.72
C CYS A 97 3.43 6.28 4.88
N SER A 98 2.41 6.54 4.06
CA SER A 98 2.39 7.78 3.27
C SER A 98 2.42 8.98 4.23
N PRO A 99 3.41 9.90 4.13
CA PRO A 99 3.37 11.11 4.94
C PRO A 99 2.17 11.95 4.51
N MET A 100 1.28 12.25 5.45
CA MET A 100 0.23 13.25 5.28
C MET A 100 0.88 14.60 4.92
N GLN A 101 0.79 15.03 3.66
CA GLN A 101 1.31 16.34 3.24
C GLN A 101 0.38 17.47 3.71
N ARG A 102 0.93 18.35 4.57
CA ARG A 102 0.23 19.38 5.36
C ARG A 102 -0.81 20.19 4.57
N CYS A 103 -2.09 19.87 4.75
CA CYS A 103 -3.23 20.74 4.47
C CYS A 103 -3.95 21.02 5.81
N ARG A 104 -3.71 22.20 6.39
CA ARG A 104 -4.11 22.59 7.76
C ARG A 104 -5.62 22.82 7.96
N GLN A 105 -6.48 22.38 7.03
CA GLN A 105 -7.89 22.74 7.00
C GLN A 105 -8.75 21.51 6.72
N THR A 106 -9.82 21.34 7.50
CA THR A 106 -10.96 20.47 7.13
C THR A 106 -11.92 21.29 6.28
N TYR A 107 -12.27 20.78 5.11
CA TYR A 107 -13.18 21.47 4.20
C TYR A 107 -14.59 20.88 4.29
N ALA A 108 -15.60 21.74 4.30
CA ALA A 108 -16.95 21.34 3.93
C ALA A 108 -16.94 21.08 2.41
N ALA A 109 -16.80 19.83 2.02
CA ALA A 109 -16.75 19.47 0.62
C ALA A 109 -18.13 19.26 0.03
N ASN A 110 -18.28 19.64 -1.23
CA ASN A 110 -19.48 19.29 -1.99
C ASN A 110 -19.41 17.82 -2.39
N TRP A 111 -19.94 16.95 -1.52
CA TRP A 111 -19.98 15.51 -1.73
C TRP A 111 -20.76 15.09 -2.99
N ASN A 112 -21.67 15.92 -3.49
CA ASN A 112 -22.38 15.62 -4.74
C ASN A 112 -21.41 15.70 -5.93
N ILE A 113 -20.58 16.75 -5.99
CA ILE A 113 -19.55 16.87 -7.03
C ILE A 113 -18.54 15.72 -6.91
N PHE A 114 -18.05 15.42 -5.70
CA PHE A 114 -17.11 14.31 -5.52
C PHE A 114 -17.65 12.98 -6.03
N LYS A 115 -18.94 12.70 -5.83
CA LYS A 115 -19.57 11.45 -6.27
C LYS A 115 -19.87 11.41 -7.76
N SER A 116 -20.21 12.54 -8.38
CA SER A 116 -20.55 12.59 -9.81
C SER A 116 -19.32 12.81 -10.68
N GLU A 117 -18.53 13.83 -10.37
CA GLU A 117 -17.34 14.27 -11.12
C GLU A 117 -16.20 14.62 -10.16
N PRO A 118 -15.52 13.62 -9.57
CA PRO A 118 -14.47 13.83 -8.59
C PRO A 118 -13.34 14.75 -9.06
N THR A 119 -12.94 14.66 -10.32
CA THR A 119 -11.88 15.49 -10.94
C THR A 119 -12.27 16.97 -11.02
N GLU A 120 -13.56 17.30 -10.97
CA GLU A 120 -14.09 18.66 -10.95
C GLU A 120 -14.27 19.22 -9.54
N LEU A 121 -14.05 18.43 -8.49
CA LEU A 121 -14.09 18.95 -7.13
C LEU A 121 -13.06 20.07 -6.97
N ARG A 122 -13.52 21.21 -6.48
CA ARG A 122 -12.69 22.33 -6.06
C ARG A 122 -12.99 22.71 -4.62
N LEU A 123 -11.94 23.04 -3.88
CA LEU A 123 -11.97 23.55 -2.52
C LEU A 123 -11.25 24.90 -2.48
N ASN A 124 -11.32 25.60 -1.33
CA ASN A 124 -10.71 26.91 -1.13
C ASN A 124 -11.13 27.91 -2.22
N ASP A 125 -12.45 28.11 -2.35
CA ASP A 125 -13.07 29.03 -3.31
C ASP A 125 -12.63 28.83 -4.77
N GLY A 126 -12.35 27.58 -5.15
CA GLY A 126 -12.01 27.21 -6.52
C GLY A 126 -10.52 27.01 -6.78
N THR A 127 -9.64 27.40 -5.84
CA THR A 127 -8.19 27.40 -6.10
C THR A 127 -7.51 26.05 -5.91
N PHE A 128 -8.13 25.13 -5.17
CA PHE A 128 -7.53 23.83 -4.85
C PHE A 128 -8.34 22.69 -5.49
N ALA A 129 -7.67 21.86 -6.29
CA ALA A 129 -8.25 20.67 -6.92
C ALA A 129 -7.77 19.41 -6.18
N PRO A 130 -8.45 18.98 -5.08
CA PRO A 130 -7.96 17.93 -4.18
C PRO A 130 -7.78 16.57 -4.85
N VAL A 131 -8.63 16.20 -5.80
CA VAL A 131 -8.56 14.89 -6.48
C VAL A 131 -7.36 14.83 -7.43
N LEU A 132 -7.14 15.89 -8.22
CA LEU A 132 -6.00 15.98 -9.13
C LEU A 132 -4.67 16.01 -8.36
N ASP A 133 -4.60 16.83 -7.30
CA ASP A 133 -3.44 16.86 -6.40
C ASP A 133 -3.17 15.47 -5.78
N CYS A 134 -4.21 14.80 -5.27
CA CYS A 134 -4.05 13.47 -4.69
C CYS A 134 -3.62 12.42 -5.73
N TRP A 135 -4.09 12.55 -6.97
CA TRP A 135 -3.73 11.66 -8.07
C TRP A 135 -2.25 11.78 -8.41
N GLU A 136 -1.75 13.01 -8.63
CA GLU A 136 -0.33 13.26 -8.93
C GLU A 136 0.59 12.74 -7.82
N ARG A 137 0.20 12.93 -6.55
CA ARG A 137 0.94 12.38 -5.41
C ARG A 137 0.89 10.86 -5.35
N GLY A 138 -0.25 10.25 -5.65
CA GLY A 138 -0.40 8.80 -5.73
C GLY A 138 0.51 8.21 -6.79
N MET A 139 0.55 8.80 -7.98
CA MET A 139 1.48 8.43 -9.07
C MET A 139 2.94 8.47 -8.61
N ALA A 140 3.37 9.63 -8.09
CA ALA A 140 4.76 9.84 -7.68
C ALA A 140 5.17 8.89 -6.54
N ASN A 141 4.29 8.67 -5.57
CA ASN A 141 4.54 7.73 -4.48
C ASN A 141 4.67 6.30 -4.98
N TRP A 142 3.76 5.86 -5.87
CA TRP A 142 3.81 4.52 -6.44
C TRP A 142 5.11 4.28 -7.22
N GLU A 143 5.49 5.21 -8.10
CA GLU A 143 6.72 5.11 -8.87
C GLU A 143 7.96 5.05 -7.96
N LYS A 144 8.01 5.88 -6.92
CA LYS A 144 9.11 5.90 -5.96
C LYS A 144 9.21 4.59 -5.18
N ILE A 145 8.08 4.10 -4.64
CA ILE A 145 8.02 2.84 -3.88
C ILE A 145 8.48 1.67 -4.75
N ARG A 146 8.00 1.61 -6.00
CA ARG A 146 8.39 0.58 -6.96
C ARG A 146 9.89 0.64 -7.27
N SER A 147 10.42 1.83 -7.59
CA SER A 147 11.85 2.03 -7.85
C SER A 147 12.72 1.58 -6.67
N ASP A 148 12.34 2.00 -5.46
CA ASP A 148 13.05 1.64 -4.23
C ASP A 148 13.03 0.12 -3.98
N SER A 149 11.88 -0.53 -4.16
CA SER A 149 11.75 -1.98 -3.96
C SER A 149 12.66 -2.79 -4.89
N MET A 150 12.87 -2.30 -6.12
CA MET A 150 13.76 -2.92 -7.10
C MET A 150 15.24 -2.75 -6.71
N ASN A 151 15.61 -1.60 -6.13
CA ASN A 151 16.98 -1.31 -5.71
C ASN A 151 17.36 -2.09 -4.44
N GLU A 152 16.40 -2.31 -3.55
CA GLU A 152 16.62 -2.94 -2.24
C GLU A 152 16.35 -4.45 -2.22
N ASP A 153 16.00 -5.04 -3.37
CA ASP A 153 15.73 -6.47 -3.50
C ASP A 153 14.57 -6.95 -2.59
N ALA A 154 13.56 -6.10 -2.39
CA ALA A 154 12.43 -6.38 -1.53
C ALA A 154 11.47 -7.38 -2.16
N GLN A 155 11.23 -8.52 -1.49
CA GLN A 155 10.27 -9.53 -1.96
C GLN A 155 8.82 -9.17 -1.62
N LEU A 156 8.61 -8.48 -0.49
CA LEU A 156 7.31 -8.06 0.00
C LEU A 156 7.41 -6.65 0.58
N VAL A 157 6.57 -5.75 0.06
CA VAL A 157 6.46 -4.36 0.52
C VAL A 157 5.07 -4.13 1.07
N PHE A 158 4.99 -3.69 2.33
CA PHE A 158 3.72 -3.29 2.94
C PHE A 158 3.57 -1.77 2.91
N ILE A 159 2.42 -1.28 2.44
CA ILE A 159 2.12 0.13 2.28
C ILE A 159 0.83 0.43 3.04
N MET A 160 0.91 1.25 4.09
CA MET A 160 -0.23 1.78 4.83
C MET A 160 -0.50 3.22 4.39
N CYS A 161 -1.74 3.54 4.02
CA CYS A 161 -2.08 4.87 3.52
C CYS A 161 -3.54 5.27 3.78
N ASP A 162 -3.87 6.51 3.42
CA ASP A 162 -5.24 7.02 3.45
C ASP A 162 -6.03 6.55 2.21
N GLY A 163 -7.36 6.54 2.32
CA GLY A 163 -8.25 6.07 1.26
C GLY A 163 -8.03 6.75 -0.09
N ALA A 164 -7.94 8.09 -0.09
CA ALA A 164 -7.83 8.88 -1.29
C ALA A 164 -6.51 8.62 -2.05
N ILE A 165 -5.37 8.59 -1.35
CA ILE A 165 -4.07 8.38 -1.99
C ILE A 165 -3.83 6.90 -2.30
N GLY A 166 -4.37 6.00 -1.49
CA GLY A 166 -4.34 4.56 -1.74
C GLY A 166 -5.10 4.18 -3.00
N GLN A 167 -6.29 4.74 -3.20
CA GLN A 167 -7.04 4.54 -4.46
C GLN A 167 -6.25 5.06 -5.67
N ALA A 168 -5.60 6.23 -5.56
CA ALA A 168 -4.75 6.74 -6.63
C ALA A 168 -3.57 5.80 -6.92
N MET A 169 -2.88 5.30 -5.90
CA MET A 169 -1.78 4.33 -6.08
C MET A 169 -2.27 3.02 -6.71
N LEU A 170 -3.41 2.49 -6.27
CA LEU A 170 -4.01 1.26 -6.81
C LEU A 170 -4.37 1.40 -8.30
N LEU A 171 -4.99 2.51 -8.70
CA LEU A 171 -5.34 2.72 -10.10
C LEU A 171 -4.08 2.84 -10.96
N ASN A 172 -3.06 3.55 -10.48
CA ASN A 172 -1.80 3.69 -11.17
C ASN A 172 -1.01 2.38 -11.27
N SER A 173 -1.06 1.53 -10.25
CA SER A 173 -0.42 0.21 -10.30
C SER A 173 -1.06 -0.72 -11.33
N LEU A 174 -2.35 -0.51 -11.62
CA LEU A 174 -3.11 -1.24 -12.63
C LEU A 174 -3.12 -0.56 -14.00
N VAL A 175 -2.40 0.56 -14.18
CA VAL A 175 -2.38 1.35 -15.42
C VAL A 175 -3.79 1.79 -15.84
N MET A 176 -4.60 2.19 -14.86
CA MET A 176 -5.97 2.64 -15.04
C MET A 176 -6.04 4.17 -15.11
N ASP A 177 -7.09 4.65 -15.77
CA ASP A 177 -7.35 6.09 -15.93
C ASP A 177 -7.94 6.71 -14.66
N ILE A 178 -7.64 8.00 -14.44
CA ILE A 178 -8.18 8.80 -13.33
C ILE A 178 -9.72 8.86 -13.33
N GLU A 179 -10.37 8.66 -14.47
CA GLU A 179 -11.83 8.61 -14.56
C GLU A 179 -12.46 7.50 -13.69
N LEU A 180 -11.70 6.48 -13.28
CA LEU A 180 -12.19 5.44 -12.37
C LEU A 180 -12.12 5.84 -10.89
N TYR A 181 -11.38 6.91 -10.57
CA TYR A 181 -11.20 7.42 -9.22
C TYR A 181 -12.55 7.85 -8.62
N GLY A 182 -12.89 7.40 -7.42
CA GLY A 182 -14.16 7.73 -6.75
C GLY A 182 -15.44 7.23 -7.44
N LYS A 183 -15.39 6.76 -8.69
CA LYS A 183 -16.57 6.30 -9.48
C LYS A 183 -16.77 4.79 -9.44
N SER A 184 -15.70 4.00 -9.26
CA SER A 184 -15.77 2.53 -9.32
C SER A 184 -15.83 1.88 -7.94
N LYS A 185 -16.90 1.13 -7.66
CA LYS A 185 -16.96 0.25 -6.46
C LYS A 185 -15.90 -0.84 -6.47
N ARG A 186 -15.42 -1.24 -7.65
CA ARG A 186 -14.38 -2.28 -7.78
C ARG A 186 -13.02 -1.80 -7.27
N PHE A 187 -12.77 -0.50 -7.37
CA PHE A 187 -11.53 0.13 -6.92
C PHE A 187 -11.78 1.06 -5.74
N ALA A 188 -12.91 0.89 -5.04
CA ALA A 188 -13.11 1.51 -3.73
C ALA A 188 -12.00 1.00 -2.80
N PHE A 189 -11.60 1.85 -1.86
CA PHE A 189 -10.53 1.56 -0.93
C PHE A 189 -11.03 1.89 0.47
N ASP A 190 -11.81 0.97 1.02
CA ASP A 190 -12.50 1.10 2.29
C ASP A 190 -11.55 0.82 3.47
N ASN A 191 -11.99 1.14 4.69
CA ASN A 191 -11.15 1.03 5.88
C ASN A 191 -10.62 -0.41 6.06
N CYS A 192 -9.30 -0.55 6.19
CA CYS A 192 -8.59 -1.83 6.22
C CYS A 192 -8.76 -2.76 5.01
N ASP A 193 -9.22 -2.26 3.86
CA ASP A 193 -9.01 -2.96 2.60
C ASP A 193 -7.51 -3.13 2.35
N CYS A 194 -7.15 -4.27 1.74
CA CYS A 194 -5.78 -4.59 1.37
C CYS A 194 -5.76 -5.21 -0.03
N PHE A 195 -5.07 -4.55 -0.95
CA PHE A 195 -4.83 -5.04 -2.31
C PHE A 195 -3.43 -5.64 -2.39
N GLU A 196 -3.33 -6.80 -3.02
CA GLU A 196 -2.08 -7.43 -3.37
C GLU A 196 -1.81 -7.17 -4.86
N ILE A 197 -0.68 -6.55 -5.16
CA ILE A 197 -0.24 -6.13 -6.49
C ILE A 197 1.06 -6.86 -6.84
#